data_AF-A0A2E1NR57-F1
#
_entry.id   AF-A0A2E1NR57-F1
#
_cell.length_a   1.000
_cell.length_b   1.000
_cell.length_c   1.000
_cell.angle_alpha   90.00
_cell.angle_beta   90.00
_cell.angle_gamma   90.00
#
_symmetry.space_group_name_H-M   'P 1'
#
loop_
_entity.id
_entity.type
_entity.pdbx_description
1 polymer ?
#
loop_
_entity_poly.entity_id
_entity_poly.type
_entity_poly.pdbx_seq_one_letter_code
_entity_poly.pdbx_strand_id
1 'polypeptide(L)'
;MRLLSQAICVAVVLVAGVASSHIGGTLSVVPAAYAQSDDKPKERETRKTPALRNAVYEKLAEAQELAEAKDYVGAQAILDEMIGETSKKRSLNSYELANVYNTYAFLRYANEDYKGSLRYYELVIEQPDIPLALEINTRYTIAQLYFVQEDWKNGVDALLVWLDLTDKPNSNAFVLLANGYYQLKDYDESLRNINVAMDMEKAAGKIPKEQWYALAQFLYYDKGDIDSALETVKSLILYYPKKQYWVQAAQIYTEKRDDDRALAMLIATHEQGLLDRSAELVNLAYYYLNAEAPYPAAKVLAEGLDSETLEATSKNYELTGNAWRQAQEVQKSLPMLETAASKSENGDLFSRLGSVYLDLDQNQKAVDAIRKGLDRGGVKRPDQARLALGMALFNLGEFNAARRAFREAAKDERAKTYAQQWLRYISSEENRLEELAKEMG
;
A
#
# COMPACT_ATOMS: atom_id res chain seq x y z
N MET A 1 12.21 4.09 15.60
CA MET A 1 12.61 4.94 14.46
C MET A 1 13.53 4.13 13.54
N ARG A 2 12.92 3.31 12.70
CA ARG A 2 13.42 2.37 11.67
C ARG A 2 12.29 1.35 11.52
N LEU A 3 11.97 0.93 10.29
CA LEU A 3 10.72 0.31 9.79
C LEU A 3 9.85 1.41 9.14
N LEU A 4 9.54 1.44 7.84
CA LEU A 4 9.57 0.43 6.79
C LEU A 4 10.05 1.05 5.46
N SER A 5 11.13 0.54 4.88
CA SER A 5 11.37 0.64 3.44
C SER A 5 10.60 -0.51 2.77
N GLN A 6 9.29 -0.35 2.60
CA GLN A 6 8.58 -1.20 1.64
C GLN A 6 8.98 -0.71 0.26
N ALA A 7 9.85 -1.48 -0.40
CA ALA A 7 10.13 -1.30 -1.81
C ALA A 7 8.79 -1.41 -2.56
N ILE A 8 8.29 -0.27 -3.02
CA ILE A 8 7.26 -0.24 -4.05
C ILE A 8 7.97 -0.79 -5.29
N CYS A 9 7.84 -2.09 -5.53
CA CYS A 9 8.09 -2.64 -6.85
C CYS A 9 7.04 -2.02 -7.77
N VAL A 10 7.36 -0.85 -8.33
CA VAL A 10 6.71 -0.36 -9.54
C VAL A 10 7.13 -1.36 -10.61
N ALA A 11 6.35 -2.42 -10.76
CA ALA A 11 6.39 -3.22 -11.97
C ALA A 11 6.03 -2.26 -13.09
N VAL A 12 7.04 -1.78 -13.80
CA VAL A 12 6.88 -1.13 -15.10
C VAL A 12 6.36 -2.24 -16.01
N VAL A 13 5.06 -2.51 -15.94
CA VAL A 13 4.35 -3.16 -17.03
C VAL A 13 4.34 -2.09 -18.12
N LEU A 14 5.40 -2.08 -18.92
CA LEU A 14 5.33 -1.60 -20.29
C LEU A 14 4.19 -2.43 -20.90
N VAL A 15 3.01 -1.82 -20.96
CA VAL A 15 2.00 -2.28 -21.90
C VAL A 15 2.67 -2.05 -23.25
N ALA A 16 3.32 -3.10 -23.76
CA ALA A 16 3.57 -3.29 -25.16
C ALA A 16 2.19 -3.39 -25.80
N GLY A 17 1.54 -2.23 -25.94
CA GLY A 17 0.56 -2.03 -26.97
C GLY A 17 1.35 -2.15 -28.25
N VAL A 18 1.49 -3.38 -28.73
CA VAL A 18 1.66 -3.65 -30.13
C VAL A 18 0.40 -3.05 -30.74
N ALA A 19 0.47 -1.76 -31.07
CA ALA A 19 -0.40 -1.21 -32.08
C ALA A 19 -0.02 -1.98 -33.33
N SER A 20 -0.71 -3.08 -33.57
CA SER A 20 -0.85 -3.68 -34.87
C SER A 20 -1.50 -2.62 -35.75
N SER A 21 -0.70 -1.64 -36.20
CA SER A 21 -1.04 -0.84 -37.35
C SER A 21 -0.87 -1.77 -38.54
N HIS A 22 -1.86 -2.64 -38.74
CA HIS A 22 -2.06 -3.28 -40.02
C HIS A 22 -2.13 -2.18 -41.06
N ILE A 23 -1.14 -2.17 -41.95
CA ILE A 23 -1.26 -1.55 -43.26
C ILE A 23 -2.26 -2.42 -44.02
N GLY A 24 -3.54 -2.16 -43.78
CA GLY A 24 -4.67 -2.84 -44.39
C GLY A 24 -5.75 -1.80 -44.61
N GLY A 25 -5.85 -1.30 -45.84
CA GLY A 25 -6.76 -0.21 -46.20
C GLY A 25 -8.21 -0.53 -45.86
N THR A 26 -8.78 0.24 -44.94
CA THR A 26 -10.18 0.64 -45.00
C THR A 26 -10.26 2.13 -44.64
N LEU A 27 -10.73 2.92 -45.61
CA LEU A 27 -11.20 4.28 -45.40
C LEU A 27 -12.36 4.25 -44.40
N SER A 28 -12.06 4.32 -43.12
CA SER A 28 -13.05 4.58 -42.08
C SER A 28 -13.15 6.10 -41.90
N VAL A 29 -14.09 6.70 -42.62
CA VAL A 29 -14.55 8.07 -42.34
C VAL A 29 -15.27 8.03 -40.99
N VAL A 30 -14.57 8.40 -39.92
CA VAL A 30 -15.20 8.67 -38.62
C VAL A 30 -15.58 10.15 -38.57
N PRO A 31 -16.82 10.52 -38.19
CA PRO A 31 -17.24 11.91 -38.18
C PRO A 31 -16.46 12.71 -37.13
N ALA A 32 -15.89 13.83 -37.55
CA ALA A 32 -15.29 14.80 -36.65
C ALA A 32 -16.40 15.51 -35.86
N ALA A 33 -16.61 15.06 -34.63
CA ALA A 33 -17.12 15.91 -33.57
C ALA A 33 -16.18 15.69 -32.40
N TYR A 34 -15.38 16.69 -32.02
CA TYR A 34 -15.00 17.04 -30.65
C TYR A 34 -14.05 18.25 -30.62
N ALA A 35 -14.49 19.24 -29.85
CA ALA A 35 -13.80 20.39 -29.24
C ALA A 35 -12.53 20.93 -29.92
N GLN A 36 -12.71 22.07 -30.57
CA GLN A 36 -11.67 22.98 -31.03
C GLN A 36 -10.95 23.60 -29.82
N SER A 37 -9.75 23.12 -29.50
CA SER A 37 -8.79 23.86 -28.68
C SER A 37 -8.15 24.96 -29.54
N ASP A 38 -8.18 26.20 -29.07
CA ASP A 38 -7.73 27.43 -29.77
C ASP A 38 -6.20 27.57 -30.00
N ASP A 39 -5.42 26.50 -29.85
CA ASP A 39 -4.00 26.54 -30.21
C ASP A 39 -3.84 26.48 -31.74
N LYS A 40 -3.47 27.62 -32.33
CA LYS A 40 -3.05 27.67 -33.74
C LYS A 40 -1.89 26.69 -33.94
N PRO A 41 -1.96 25.77 -34.93
CA PRO A 41 -0.83 24.89 -35.25
C PRO A 41 0.43 25.72 -35.48
N LYS A 42 1.59 25.24 -35.03
CA LYS A 42 2.86 25.88 -35.36
C LYS A 42 2.98 25.92 -36.89
N GLU A 43 3.05 27.12 -37.47
CA GLU A 43 3.20 27.29 -38.91
C GLU A 43 4.56 26.73 -39.34
N ARG A 44 4.55 25.55 -39.98
CA ARG A 44 5.74 24.86 -40.45
C ARG A 44 5.66 24.68 -41.95
N GLU A 45 6.77 24.94 -42.65
CA GLU A 45 6.86 24.70 -44.08
C GLU A 45 6.57 23.23 -44.39
N THR A 46 5.70 22.99 -45.38
CA THR A 46 5.37 21.63 -45.83
C THR A 46 6.58 21.04 -46.54
N ARG A 47 7.16 19.97 -45.96
CA ARG A 47 8.30 19.27 -46.55
C ARG A 47 7.91 18.59 -47.86
N LYS A 48 8.75 18.72 -48.89
CA LYS A 48 8.55 18.04 -50.17
C LYS A 48 9.14 16.64 -50.11
N THR A 49 8.34 15.66 -49.71
CA THR A 49 8.79 14.26 -49.61
C THR A 49 8.73 13.55 -50.97
N PRO A 50 9.77 12.78 -51.35
CA PRO A 50 9.73 11.87 -52.51
C PRO A 50 8.62 10.82 -52.42
N ALA A 51 8.11 10.35 -53.57
CA ALA A 51 7.12 9.26 -53.60
C ALA A 51 7.76 7.88 -53.34
N LEU A 52 7.01 6.99 -52.68
CA LEU A 52 7.35 5.58 -52.53
C LEU A 52 6.96 4.81 -53.80
N ARG A 53 7.92 4.20 -54.49
CA ARG A 53 7.64 3.40 -55.70
C ARG A 53 6.97 2.07 -55.34
N ASN A 54 6.01 1.63 -56.15
CA ASN A 54 5.28 0.37 -55.93
C ASN A 54 6.21 -0.85 -55.80
N ALA A 55 7.24 -0.98 -56.65
CA ALA A 55 8.17 -2.10 -56.57
C ALA A 55 8.96 -2.15 -55.25
N VAL A 56 9.24 -0.98 -54.64
CA VAL A 56 9.91 -0.90 -53.34
C VAL A 56 8.92 -1.25 -52.23
N TYR A 57 7.67 -0.77 -52.33
CA TYR A 57 6.60 -1.13 -51.40
C TYR A 57 6.35 -2.64 -51.36
N GLU A 58 6.27 -3.30 -52.52
CA GLU A 58 6.07 -4.76 -52.62
C GLU A 58 7.20 -5.54 -51.94
N LYS A 59 8.46 -5.17 -52.17
CA LYS A 59 9.61 -5.78 -51.48
C LYS A 59 9.59 -5.55 -49.97
N LEU A 60 9.20 -4.35 -49.50
CA LEU A 60 9.06 -4.08 -48.07
C LEU A 60 7.95 -4.93 -47.43
N ALA A 61 6.83 -5.09 -48.12
CA ALA A 61 5.73 -5.95 -47.67
C ALA A 61 6.19 -7.41 -47.56
N GLU A 62 6.93 -7.92 -48.56
CA GLU A 62 7.52 -9.27 -48.51
C GLU A 62 8.45 -9.46 -47.30
N ALA A 63 9.33 -8.49 -47.03
CA ALA A 63 10.18 -8.52 -45.85
C ALA A 63 9.38 -8.50 -44.54
N GLN A 64 8.28 -7.75 -44.48
CA GLN A 64 7.39 -7.69 -43.31
C GLN A 64 6.65 -9.02 -43.12
N GLU A 65 6.13 -9.64 -44.17
CA GLU A 65 5.46 -10.95 -44.11
C GLU A 65 6.41 -12.03 -43.58
N LEU A 66 7.67 -12.04 -44.05
CA LEU A 66 8.69 -12.94 -43.50
C LEU A 66 8.98 -12.67 -42.03
N ALA A 67 9.07 -11.40 -41.62
CA ALA A 67 9.27 -11.03 -40.23
C ALA A 67 8.07 -11.44 -39.33
N GLU A 68 6.84 -11.29 -39.81
CA GLU A 68 5.62 -11.77 -39.12
C GLU A 68 5.61 -13.29 -38.98
N ALA A 69 6.11 -14.01 -39.98
CA ALA A 69 6.35 -15.45 -39.94
C ALA A 69 7.56 -15.87 -39.07
N LYS A 70 8.23 -14.91 -38.42
CA LYS A 70 9.47 -15.07 -37.63
C LYS A 70 10.69 -15.53 -38.44
N ASP A 71 10.63 -15.47 -39.76
CA ASP A 71 11.80 -15.64 -40.62
C ASP A 71 12.58 -14.32 -40.71
N TYR A 72 13.25 -13.96 -39.61
CA TYR A 72 14.04 -12.74 -39.54
C TYR A 72 15.26 -12.77 -40.47
N VAL A 73 15.78 -13.95 -40.79
CA VAL A 73 16.94 -14.10 -41.69
C VAL A 73 16.52 -13.83 -43.13
N GLY A 74 15.41 -14.42 -43.57
CA GLY A 74 14.83 -14.16 -44.89
C GLY A 74 14.42 -12.70 -45.05
N ALA A 75 13.73 -12.14 -44.05
CA ALA A 75 13.37 -10.72 -44.04
C ALA A 75 14.60 -9.81 -44.13
N GLN A 76 15.67 -10.10 -43.36
CA GLN A 76 16.90 -9.31 -43.42
C GLN A 76 17.57 -9.39 -44.79
N ALA A 77 17.59 -10.58 -45.42
CA ALA A 77 18.20 -10.76 -46.74
C ALA A 77 17.52 -9.90 -47.82
N ILE A 78 16.19 -9.77 -47.78
CA ILE A 78 15.45 -8.88 -48.69
C ILE A 78 15.89 -7.43 -48.48
N LEU A 79 15.97 -6.97 -47.23
CA LEU A 79 16.38 -5.60 -46.93
C LEU A 79 17.85 -5.35 -47.30
N ASP A 80 18.72 -6.34 -47.11
CA ASP A 80 20.15 -6.27 -47.47
C ASP A 80 20.29 -6.12 -49.00
N GLU A 81 19.49 -6.84 -49.78
CA GLU A 81 19.40 -6.70 -51.23
C GLU A 81 18.98 -5.27 -51.61
N MET A 82 17.90 -4.75 -51.00
CA MET A 82 17.37 -3.42 -51.29
C MET A 82 18.40 -2.30 -51.06
N ILE A 83 19.22 -2.39 -49.99
CA ILE A 83 20.28 -1.41 -49.72
C ILE A 83 21.46 -1.60 -50.69
N GLY A 84 21.77 -2.83 -51.10
CA GLY A 84 22.85 -3.15 -52.02
C GLY A 84 22.63 -2.67 -53.47
N GLU A 85 21.41 -2.25 -53.83
CA GLU A 85 21.07 -1.79 -55.18
C GLU A 85 21.64 -0.38 -55.50
N THR A 86 22.83 -0.34 -56.11
CA THR A 86 23.56 0.91 -56.43
C THR A 86 23.24 1.51 -57.82
N SER A 87 22.44 0.83 -58.65
CA SER A 87 22.11 1.35 -59.98
C SER A 87 21.21 2.59 -59.87
N LYS A 88 21.50 3.69 -60.59
CA LYS A 88 20.70 4.94 -60.54
C LYS A 88 19.19 4.78 -60.76
N LYS A 89 18.76 3.70 -61.44
CA LYS A 89 17.33 3.40 -61.67
C LYS A 89 16.67 2.68 -60.49
N ARG A 90 17.45 1.98 -59.68
CA ARG A 90 16.95 1.16 -58.56
C ARG A 90 17.41 1.63 -57.18
N SER A 91 18.37 2.56 -57.13
CA SER A 91 18.78 3.23 -55.90
C SER A 91 17.56 3.85 -55.22
N LEU A 92 17.44 3.61 -53.92
CA LEU A 92 16.35 4.11 -53.09
C LEU A 92 16.44 5.63 -52.95
N ASN A 93 15.30 6.31 -52.99
CA ASN A 93 15.23 7.70 -52.54
C ASN A 93 15.25 7.77 -51.01
N SER A 94 15.37 8.97 -50.43
CA SER A 94 15.50 9.14 -48.97
C SER A 94 14.29 8.60 -48.19
N TYR A 95 13.07 8.77 -48.71
CA TYR A 95 11.86 8.24 -48.07
C TYR A 95 11.81 6.71 -48.16
N GLU A 96 12.17 6.13 -49.30
CA GLU A 96 12.27 4.68 -49.48
C GLU A 96 13.32 4.06 -48.56
N LEU A 97 14.50 4.67 -48.48
CA LEU A 97 15.58 4.24 -47.61
C LEU A 97 15.20 4.35 -46.13
N ALA A 98 14.48 5.42 -45.76
CA ALA A 98 13.91 5.57 -44.41
C ALA A 98 12.95 4.42 -44.06
N ASN A 99 12.11 3.95 -44.99
CA ASN A 99 11.22 2.82 -44.74
C ASN A 99 11.98 1.48 -44.65
N VAL A 100 13.05 1.31 -45.42
CA VAL A 100 13.95 0.15 -45.28
C VAL A 100 14.60 0.14 -43.89
N TYR A 101 15.17 1.26 -43.44
CA TYR A 101 15.75 1.35 -42.09
C TYR A 101 14.71 1.17 -40.98
N ASN A 102 13.49 1.70 -41.16
CA ASN A 102 12.40 1.47 -40.21
C ASN A 102 12.08 -0.02 -40.09
N THR A 103 12.03 -0.74 -41.23
CA THR A 103 11.79 -2.19 -41.25
C THR A 103 12.95 -2.94 -40.58
N TYR A 104 14.21 -2.60 -40.85
CA TYR A 104 15.35 -3.17 -40.09
C TYR A 104 15.21 -2.93 -38.59
N ALA A 105 14.84 -1.72 -38.19
CA ALA A 105 14.70 -1.39 -36.78
C ALA A 105 13.63 -2.25 -36.10
N PHE A 106 12.52 -2.51 -36.80
CA PHE A 106 11.49 -3.46 -36.37
C PHE A 106 12.02 -4.90 -36.26
N LEU A 107 12.75 -5.41 -37.27
CA LEU A 107 13.37 -6.75 -37.21
C LEU A 107 14.31 -6.89 -36.01
N ARG A 108 15.17 -5.88 -35.78
CA ARG A 108 16.10 -5.86 -34.65
C ARG A 108 15.35 -5.87 -33.32
N TYR A 109 14.28 -5.07 -33.20
CA TYR A 109 13.43 -5.06 -32.02
C TYR A 109 12.78 -6.42 -31.76
N ALA A 110 12.22 -7.06 -32.79
CA ALA A 110 11.58 -8.36 -32.71
C ALA A 110 12.55 -9.50 -32.31
N ASN A 111 13.84 -9.30 -32.57
CA ASN A 111 14.92 -10.19 -32.14
C ASN A 111 15.60 -9.72 -30.83
N GLU A 112 14.96 -8.82 -30.08
CA GLU A 112 15.43 -8.25 -28.80
C GLU A 112 16.78 -7.49 -28.88
N ASP A 113 17.25 -7.17 -30.10
CA ASP A 113 18.42 -6.33 -30.35
C ASP A 113 18.02 -4.85 -30.29
N TYR A 114 17.77 -4.35 -29.08
CA TYR A 114 17.32 -2.97 -28.86
C TYR A 114 18.38 -1.94 -29.28
N LYS A 115 19.67 -2.25 -29.15
CA LYS A 115 20.77 -1.38 -29.62
C LYS A 115 20.80 -1.29 -31.14
N GLY A 116 20.67 -2.43 -31.81
CA GLY A 116 20.55 -2.48 -33.27
C GLY A 116 19.30 -1.73 -33.75
N SER A 117 18.16 -1.94 -33.08
CA SER A 117 16.90 -1.25 -33.40
C SER A 117 17.06 0.27 -33.31
N LEU A 118 17.62 0.76 -32.19
CA LEU A 118 17.89 2.17 -31.97
C LEU A 118 18.76 2.76 -33.09
N ARG A 119 19.87 2.09 -33.44
CA ARG A 119 20.76 2.54 -34.52
C ARG A 119 20.03 2.68 -35.86
N TYR A 120 19.16 1.74 -36.21
CA TYR A 120 18.41 1.83 -37.47
C TYR A 120 17.35 2.94 -37.43
N TYR A 121 16.68 3.18 -36.30
CA TYR A 121 15.79 4.33 -36.19
C TYR A 121 16.52 5.67 -36.23
N GLU A 122 17.76 5.77 -35.71
CA GLU A 122 18.61 6.95 -35.91
C GLU A 122 18.88 7.19 -37.40
N LEU A 123 19.20 6.13 -38.17
CA LEU A 123 19.37 6.23 -39.62
C LEU A 123 18.08 6.69 -40.36
N VAL A 124 16.89 6.37 -39.84
CA VAL A 124 15.61 6.88 -40.38
C VAL A 124 15.54 8.39 -40.26
N ILE A 125 15.82 8.96 -39.08
CA ILE A 125 15.70 10.41 -38.84
C ILE A 125 16.85 11.21 -39.46
N GLU A 126 17.96 10.56 -39.83
CA GLU A 126 19.04 11.16 -40.62
C GLU A 126 18.69 11.35 -42.10
N GLN A 127 17.63 10.69 -42.61
CA GLN A 127 17.25 10.81 -44.01
C GLN A 127 16.66 12.19 -44.32
N PRO A 128 17.10 12.85 -45.43
CA PRO A 128 16.55 14.13 -45.82
C PRO A 128 15.12 14.01 -46.35
N ASP A 129 14.32 15.06 -46.18
CA ASP A 129 12.97 15.21 -46.76
C ASP A 129 11.95 14.13 -46.37
N ILE A 130 12.16 13.40 -45.26
CA ILE A 130 11.16 12.44 -44.76
C ILE A 130 9.87 13.15 -44.28
N PRO A 131 8.70 12.46 -44.36
CA PRO A 131 7.46 12.99 -43.83
C PRO A 131 7.60 13.38 -42.36
N LEU A 132 7.07 14.54 -41.98
CA LEU A 132 7.11 15.01 -40.59
C LEU A 132 6.45 14.00 -39.63
N ALA A 133 5.36 13.36 -40.05
CA ALA A 133 4.70 12.32 -39.27
C ALA A 133 5.60 11.10 -39.01
N LEU A 134 6.41 10.70 -40.01
CA LEU A 134 7.39 9.61 -39.85
C LEU A 134 8.45 10.02 -38.83
N GLU A 135 9.01 11.23 -38.96
CA GLU A 135 10.01 11.73 -38.01
C GLU A 135 9.46 11.80 -36.58
N ILE A 136 8.26 12.35 -36.38
CA ILE A 136 7.60 12.42 -35.06
C ILE A 136 7.43 11.03 -34.46
N ASN A 137 6.90 10.07 -35.24
CA ASN A 137 6.68 8.71 -34.75
C ASN A 137 8.02 8.03 -34.41
N THR A 138 9.01 8.14 -35.28
CA THR A 138 10.33 7.53 -35.06
C THR A 138 11.06 8.11 -33.85
N ARG A 139 11.01 9.44 -33.64
CA ARG A 139 11.62 10.07 -32.45
C ARG A 139 10.98 9.59 -31.16
N TYR A 140 9.66 9.37 -31.15
CA TYR A 140 8.98 8.78 -30.00
C TYR A 140 9.46 7.35 -29.72
N THR A 141 9.58 6.52 -30.78
CA THR A 141 10.09 5.15 -30.66
C THR A 141 11.54 5.12 -30.16
N ILE A 142 12.40 6.03 -30.64
CA ILE A 142 13.78 6.20 -30.14
C ILE A 142 13.78 6.46 -28.64
N ALA A 143 12.95 7.40 -28.16
CA ALA A 143 12.83 7.66 -26.73
C ALA A 143 12.42 6.38 -25.98
N GLN A 144 11.35 5.69 -26.42
CA GLN A 144 10.90 4.45 -25.79
C GLN A 144 11.98 3.36 -25.74
N LEU A 145 12.81 3.23 -26.78
CA LEU A 145 13.92 2.27 -26.80
C LEU A 145 15.02 2.59 -25.79
N TYR A 146 15.30 3.87 -25.52
CA TYR A 146 16.18 4.24 -24.42
C TYR A 146 15.58 3.84 -23.07
N PHE A 147 14.27 4.05 -22.86
CA PHE A 147 13.58 3.61 -21.63
C PHE A 147 13.60 2.09 -21.45
N VAL A 148 13.41 1.31 -22.53
CA VAL A 148 13.51 -0.17 -22.49
C VAL A 148 14.93 -0.62 -22.10
N GLN A 149 15.95 0.12 -22.53
CA GLN A 149 17.35 -0.15 -22.21
C GLN A 149 17.80 0.47 -20.87
N GLU A 150 16.87 1.05 -20.10
CA GLU A 150 17.14 1.76 -18.84
C GLU A 150 18.13 2.93 -18.99
N ASP A 151 18.29 3.47 -20.21
CA ASP A 151 19.07 4.67 -20.48
C ASP A 151 18.20 5.91 -20.26
N TRP A 152 17.88 6.16 -18.99
CA TRP A 152 16.91 7.17 -18.59
C TRP A 152 17.27 8.58 -19.06
N LYS A 153 18.57 8.92 -19.05
CA LYS A 153 19.04 10.25 -19.44
C LYS A 153 18.79 10.49 -20.92
N ASN A 154 19.26 9.60 -21.78
CA ASN A 154 19.07 9.75 -23.22
C ASN A 154 17.59 9.59 -23.62
N GLY A 155 16.82 8.75 -22.89
CA GLY A 155 15.38 8.63 -23.08
C GLY A 155 14.63 9.91 -22.78
N VAL A 156 14.92 10.59 -21.68
CA VAL A 156 14.35 11.90 -21.34
C VAL A 156 14.75 12.94 -22.39
N ASP A 157 16.04 13.04 -22.73
CA ASP A 157 16.55 14.00 -23.71
C ASP A 157 15.87 13.80 -25.09
N ALA A 158 15.74 12.55 -25.55
CA ALA A 158 15.06 12.21 -26.80
C ALA A 158 13.55 12.56 -26.76
N LEU A 159 12.90 12.35 -25.62
CA LEU A 159 11.47 12.62 -25.45
C LEU A 159 11.15 14.12 -25.38
N LEU A 160 12.06 14.93 -24.82
CA LEU A 160 11.96 16.40 -24.86
C LEU A 160 12.06 16.93 -26.30
N VAL A 161 13.00 16.41 -27.10
CA VAL A 161 13.10 16.74 -28.53
C VAL A 161 11.82 16.36 -29.28
N TRP A 162 11.23 15.19 -28.95
CA TRP A 162 9.95 14.80 -29.52
C TRP A 162 8.80 15.74 -29.12
N LEU A 163 8.76 16.19 -27.86
CA LEU A 163 7.75 17.13 -27.38
C LEU A 163 7.79 18.47 -28.11
N ASP A 164 8.98 18.99 -28.43
CA ASP A 164 9.12 20.23 -29.21
C ASP A 164 8.59 20.09 -30.64
N LEU A 165 8.66 18.86 -31.18
CA LEU A 165 8.25 18.54 -32.54
C LEU A 165 6.76 18.23 -32.67
N THR A 166 6.10 17.67 -31.66
CA THR A 166 4.66 17.35 -31.74
C THR A 166 3.77 18.56 -31.39
N ASP A 167 2.70 18.79 -32.16
CA ASP A 167 1.71 19.82 -31.84
C ASP A 167 0.64 19.33 -30.85
N LYS A 168 0.51 18.00 -30.69
CA LYS A 168 -0.50 17.36 -29.85
C LYS A 168 0.14 16.22 -29.05
N PRO A 169 0.94 16.53 -28.01
CA PRO A 169 1.46 15.49 -27.15
C PRO A 169 0.31 14.76 -26.45
N ASN A 170 0.47 13.45 -26.23
CA ASN A 170 -0.50 12.66 -25.47
C ASN A 170 -0.06 12.51 -24.01
N SER A 171 -1.00 12.20 -23.12
CA SER A 171 -0.76 12.05 -21.67
C SER A 171 0.34 11.02 -21.36
N ASN A 172 0.42 9.91 -22.10
CA ASN A 172 1.44 8.87 -21.83
C ASN A 172 2.87 9.36 -22.08
N ALA A 173 3.09 10.36 -22.94
CA ALA A 173 4.42 10.93 -23.13
C ALA A 173 4.91 11.65 -21.86
N PHE A 174 4.03 12.41 -21.21
CA PHE A 174 4.34 13.05 -19.93
C PHE A 174 4.52 12.03 -18.80
N VAL A 175 3.77 10.93 -18.82
CA VAL A 175 4.00 9.80 -17.89
C VAL A 175 5.39 9.19 -18.10
N LEU A 176 5.81 9.02 -19.36
CA LEU A 176 7.12 8.47 -19.69
C LEU A 176 8.24 9.41 -19.20
N LEU A 177 8.11 10.73 -19.42
CA LEU A 177 9.00 11.72 -18.79
C LEU A 177 9.01 11.61 -17.28
N ALA A 178 7.84 11.53 -16.64
CA ALA A 178 7.74 11.44 -15.19
C ALA A 178 8.50 10.23 -14.65
N ASN A 179 8.38 9.07 -15.29
CA ASN A 179 9.14 7.87 -14.93
C ASN A 179 10.63 8.05 -15.18
N GLY A 180 11.04 8.70 -16.28
CA GLY A 180 12.46 8.95 -16.58
C GLY A 180 13.11 9.83 -15.53
N TYR A 181 12.47 10.95 -15.20
CA TYR A 181 12.91 11.84 -14.13
C TYR A 181 12.90 11.15 -12.77
N TYR A 182 11.92 10.28 -12.49
CA TYR A 182 11.90 9.47 -11.27
C TYR A 182 13.15 8.59 -11.15
N GLN A 183 13.52 7.86 -12.20
CA GLN A 183 14.72 7.01 -12.19
C GLN A 183 16.02 7.82 -12.08
N LEU A 184 16.04 9.03 -12.65
CA LEU A 184 17.12 9.99 -12.50
C LEU A 184 17.14 10.69 -11.12
N LYS A 185 16.17 10.40 -10.26
CA LYS A 185 15.96 11.00 -8.93
C LYS A 185 15.66 12.50 -8.98
N ASP A 186 15.20 13.00 -10.13
CA ASP A 186 14.62 14.33 -10.26
C ASP A 186 13.13 14.26 -9.95
N TYR A 187 12.81 14.20 -8.66
CA TYR A 187 11.43 14.03 -8.21
C TYR A 187 10.56 15.26 -8.46
N ASP A 188 11.17 16.44 -8.57
CA ASP A 188 10.46 17.68 -8.90
C ASP A 188 9.96 17.66 -10.35
N GLU A 189 10.80 17.30 -11.31
CA GLU A 189 10.36 17.13 -12.70
C GLU A 189 9.43 15.93 -12.86
N SER A 190 9.68 14.84 -12.12
CA SER A 190 8.78 13.69 -12.11
C SER A 190 7.35 14.09 -11.71
N LEU A 191 7.24 14.84 -10.62
CA LEU A 191 5.96 15.31 -10.08
C LEU A 191 5.27 16.30 -11.03
N ARG A 192 6.03 17.22 -11.64
CA ARG A 192 5.49 18.14 -12.65
C ARG A 192 4.85 17.37 -13.80
N ASN A 193 5.59 16.44 -14.39
CA ASN A 193 5.15 15.72 -15.58
C ASN A 193 3.99 14.75 -15.31
N ILE A 194 3.97 14.06 -14.15
CA ILE A 194 2.84 13.17 -13.84
C ILE A 194 1.54 13.95 -13.62
N ASN A 195 1.61 15.15 -13.03
CA ASN A 195 0.45 16.01 -12.87
C ASN A 195 -0.08 16.53 -14.20
N VAL A 196 0.81 16.93 -15.13
CA VAL A 196 0.39 17.31 -16.50
C VAL A 196 -0.38 16.16 -17.16
N ALA A 197 0.14 14.94 -17.10
CA ALA A 197 -0.54 13.77 -17.66
C ALA A 197 -1.94 13.54 -17.04
N MET A 198 -2.03 13.66 -15.71
CA MET A 198 -3.30 13.48 -14.99
C MET A 198 -4.31 14.59 -15.34
N ASP A 199 -3.86 15.83 -15.45
CA ASP A 199 -4.74 16.96 -15.77
C ASP A 199 -5.24 16.89 -17.21
N MET A 200 -4.43 16.39 -18.15
CA MET A 200 -4.87 16.10 -19.51
C MET A 200 -6.00 15.07 -19.56
N GLU A 201 -5.91 13.98 -18.79
CA GLU A 201 -6.99 12.98 -18.74
C GLU A 201 -8.26 13.56 -18.10
N LYS A 202 -8.12 14.30 -16.99
CA LYS A 202 -9.27 14.96 -16.33
C LYS A 202 -9.96 15.95 -17.27
N ALA A 203 -9.19 16.78 -17.98
CA ALA A 203 -9.72 17.73 -18.96
C ALA A 203 -10.44 17.04 -20.13
N ALA A 204 -10.00 15.83 -20.48
CA ALA A 204 -10.67 14.97 -21.46
C ALA A 204 -11.88 14.19 -20.89
N GLY A 205 -12.29 14.45 -19.65
CA GLY A 205 -13.40 13.76 -18.98
C GLY A 205 -13.10 12.29 -18.62
N LYS A 206 -11.82 11.93 -18.55
CA LYS A 206 -11.34 10.58 -18.22
C LYS A 206 -10.76 10.55 -16.81
N ILE A 207 -10.76 9.35 -16.22
CA ILE A 207 -10.13 9.10 -14.92
C ILE A 207 -8.66 8.72 -15.17
N PRO A 208 -7.68 9.47 -14.62
CA PRO A 208 -6.27 9.10 -14.73
C PRO A 208 -6.01 7.71 -14.13
N LYS A 209 -5.08 6.95 -14.72
CA LYS A 209 -4.80 5.57 -14.29
C LYS A 209 -4.33 5.52 -12.83
N GLU A 210 -4.70 4.45 -12.12
CA GLU A 210 -4.35 4.23 -10.70
C GLU A 210 -2.84 4.41 -10.42
N GLN A 211 -1.98 3.84 -11.27
CA GLN A 211 -0.52 3.96 -11.12
C GLN A 211 0.01 5.40 -11.21
N TRP A 212 -0.71 6.32 -11.86
CA TRP A 212 -0.28 7.72 -11.96
C TRP A 212 -0.55 8.46 -10.67
N TYR A 213 -1.73 8.24 -10.09
CA TYR A 213 -2.06 8.72 -8.75
C TYR A 213 -1.10 8.11 -7.71
N ALA A 214 -0.75 6.83 -7.82
CA ALA A 214 0.20 6.20 -6.89
C ALA A 214 1.60 6.85 -6.98
N LEU A 215 2.10 7.13 -8.19
CA LEU A 215 3.37 7.84 -8.37
C LEU A 215 3.29 9.27 -7.81
N ALA A 216 2.23 10.02 -8.14
CA ALA A 216 2.03 11.37 -7.62
C ALA A 216 1.96 11.39 -6.09
N GLN A 217 1.23 10.45 -5.47
CA GLN A 217 1.10 10.33 -4.02
C GLN A 217 2.46 10.12 -3.36
N PHE A 218 3.26 9.20 -3.89
CA PHE A 218 4.62 8.96 -3.41
C PHE A 218 5.48 10.22 -3.49
N LEU A 219 5.46 10.90 -4.65
CA LEU A 219 6.26 12.10 -4.89
C LEU A 219 5.85 13.29 -4.01
N TYR A 220 4.56 13.50 -3.81
CA TYR A 220 4.05 14.52 -2.89
C TYR A 220 4.49 14.24 -1.45
N TYR A 221 4.38 12.99 -1.01
CA TYR A 221 4.79 12.58 0.34
C TYR A 221 6.29 12.76 0.55
N ASP A 222 7.13 12.32 -0.39
CA ASP A 222 8.59 12.46 -0.31
C ASP A 222 9.04 13.94 -0.26
N LYS A 223 8.33 14.81 -1.00
CA LYS A 223 8.53 16.27 -0.97
C LYS A 223 8.07 16.93 0.34
N GLY A 224 7.38 16.19 1.21
CA GLY A 224 6.77 16.72 2.43
C GLY A 224 5.48 17.50 2.19
N ASP A 225 4.91 17.44 0.98
CA ASP A 225 3.59 18.01 0.67
C ASP A 225 2.49 17.00 1.06
N ILE A 226 2.32 16.86 2.38
CA ILE A 226 1.41 15.89 2.99
C ILE A 226 -0.06 16.17 2.60
N ASP A 227 -0.42 17.44 2.36
CA ASP A 227 -1.78 17.81 1.97
C ASP A 227 -2.11 17.33 0.55
N SER A 228 -1.23 17.58 -0.42
CA SER A 228 -1.41 17.05 -1.78
C SER A 228 -1.34 15.53 -1.83
N ALA A 229 -0.47 14.91 -1.01
CA ALA A 229 -0.43 13.46 -0.88
C ALA A 229 -1.77 12.91 -0.39
N LEU A 230 -2.38 13.52 0.63
CA LEU A 230 -3.68 13.13 1.16
C LEU A 230 -4.81 13.30 0.13
N GLU A 231 -4.87 14.42 -0.60
CA GLU A 231 -5.86 14.63 -1.66
C GLU A 231 -5.71 13.61 -2.79
N THR A 232 -4.47 13.23 -3.10
CA THR A 232 -4.17 12.17 -4.07
C THR A 232 -4.66 10.81 -3.57
N VAL A 233 -4.45 10.47 -2.28
CA VAL A 233 -5.00 9.25 -1.66
C VAL A 233 -6.52 9.26 -1.65
N LYS A 234 -7.18 10.39 -1.37
CA LYS A 234 -8.65 10.49 -1.46
C LYS A 234 -9.16 10.22 -2.86
N SER A 235 -8.45 10.71 -3.89
CA SER A 235 -8.76 10.39 -5.29
C SER A 235 -8.59 8.90 -5.58
N LEU A 236 -7.54 8.27 -5.05
CA LEU A 236 -7.33 6.82 -5.14
C LEU A 236 -8.46 6.04 -4.47
N ILE A 237 -8.92 6.46 -3.28
CA ILE A 237 -10.07 5.86 -2.61
C ILE A 237 -11.35 6.00 -3.46
N LEU A 238 -11.59 7.18 -4.03
CA LEU A 238 -12.80 7.47 -4.81
C LEU A 238 -12.89 6.63 -6.08
N TYR A 239 -11.80 6.55 -6.84
CA TYR A 239 -11.79 5.90 -8.16
C TYR A 239 -11.31 4.45 -8.13
N TYR A 240 -10.51 4.08 -7.14
CA TYR A 240 -9.83 2.78 -7.04
C TYR A 240 -9.84 2.25 -5.59
N PRO A 241 -11.01 2.03 -4.96
CA PRO A 241 -11.13 1.78 -3.52
C PRO A 241 -10.49 0.45 -3.08
N LYS A 242 -9.19 0.48 -2.78
CA LYS A 242 -8.44 -0.65 -2.23
C LYS A 242 -8.07 -0.39 -0.77
N LYS A 243 -8.02 -1.46 0.02
CA LYS A 243 -7.59 -1.45 1.44
C LYS A 243 -6.39 -0.54 1.71
N GLN A 244 -5.35 -0.66 0.88
CA GLN A 244 -4.10 0.06 1.06
C GLN A 244 -4.29 1.58 1.09
N TYR A 245 -5.22 2.13 0.32
CA TYR A 245 -5.44 3.58 0.23
C TYR A 245 -6.19 4.12 1.44
N TRP A 246 -7.15 3.37 1.98
CA TRP A 246 -7.79 3.72 3.25
C TRP A 246 -6.79 3.70 4.41
N VAL A 247 -5.93 2.68 4.48
CA VAL A 247 -4.89 2.58 5.51
C VAL A 247 -3.85 3.69 5.36
N GLN A 248 -3.44 4.05 4.14
CA GLN A 248 -2.56 5.19 3.89
C GLN A 248 -3.21 6.51 4.32
N ALA A 249 -4.48 6.73 4.01
CA ALA A 249 -5.21 7.92 4.47
C ALA A 249 -5.25 8.00 6.00
N ALA A 250 -5.51 6.88 6.67
CA ALA A 250 -5.48 6.80 8.13
C ALA A 250 -4.11 7.21 8.67
N GLN A 251 -3.02 6.66 8.12
CA GLN A 251 -1.64 6.98 8.52
C GLN A 251 -1.30 8.46 8.32
N ILE A 252 -1.69 9.04 7.18
CA ILE A 252 -1.46 10.46 6.92
C ILE A 252 -2.23 11.33 7.92
N TYR A 253 -3.49 10.98 8.24
CA TYR A 253 -4.24 11.68 9.27
C TYR A 253 -3.58 11.57 10.66
N THR A 254 -3.05 10.41 11.02
CA THR A 254 -2.26 10.23 12.26
C THR A 254 -1.04 11.13 12.30
N GLU A 255 -0.28 11.22 11.20
CA GLU A 255 0.90 12.10 11.10
C GLU A 255 0.51 13.58 11.26
N LYS A 256 -0.65 13.96 10.71
CA LYS A 256 -1.24 15.28 10.87
C LYS A 256 -1.87 15.51 12.26
N ARG A 257 -1.81 14.53 13.17
CA ARG A 257 -2.44 14.55 14.50
C ARG A 257 -3.95 14.76 14.46
N ASP A 258 -4.57 14.24 13.40
CA ASP A 258 -6.01 14.26 13.16
C ASP A 258 -6.58 12.87 13.45
N ASP A 259 -6.49 12.47 14.72
CA ASP A 259 -6.80 11.11 15.16
C ASP A 259 -8.27 10.73 14.91
N ASP A 260 -9.18 11.71 14.91
CA ASP A 260 -10.60 11.52 14.60
C ASP A 260 -10.79 11.02 13.16
N ARG A 261 -10.13 11.66 12.19
CA ARG A 261 -10.20 11.24 10.78
C ARG A 261 -9.39 9.98 10.54
N ALA A 262 -8.27 9.78 11.25
CA ALA A 262 -7.52 8.53 11.20
C ALA A 262 -8.39 7.34 11.64
N LEU A 263 -9.08 7.47 12.77
CA LEU A 263 -10.04 6.48 13.25
C LEU A 263 -11.17 6.29 12.23
N ALA A 264 -11.76 7.36 11.70
CA ALA A 264 -12.83 7.26 10.69
C ALA A 264 -12.41 6.47 9.45
N MET A 265 -11.17 6.63 8.97
CA MET A 265 -10.63 5.85 7.85
C MET A 265 -10.50 4.36 8.22
N LEU A 266 -10.01 4.04 9.41
CA LEU A 266 -9.89 2.65 9.86
C LEU A 266 -11.26 1.99 10.07
N ILE A 267 -12.24 2.72 10.60
CA ILE A 267 -13.63 2.26 10.73
C ILE A 267 -14.20 1.94 9.35
N ALA A 268 -14.10 2.88 8.39
CA ALA A 268 -14.58 2.67 7.04
C ALA A 268 -13.91 1.46 6.38
N THR A 269 -12.61 1.24 6.64
CA THR A 269 -11.89 0.06 6.15
C THR A 269 -12.43 -1.24 6.75
N HIS A 270 -12.72 -1.24 8.06
CA HIS A 270 -13.22 -2.40 8.78
C HIS A 270 -14.65 -2.78 8.35
N GLU A 271 -15.54 -1.80 8.22
CA GLU A 271 -16.94 -2.01 7.79
C GLU A 271 -17.03 -2.61 6.38
N GLN A 272 -16.03 -2.37 5.53
CA GLN A 272 -15.90 -3.00 4.21
C GLN A 272 -15.33 -4.42 4.25
N GLY A 273 -15.02 -4.96 5.44
CA GLY A 273 -14.37 -6.26 5.61
C GLY A 273 -12.91 -6.29 5.12
N LEU A 274 -12.28 -5.13 4.94
CA LEU A 274 -10.93 -5.04 4.38
C LEU A 274 -9.82 -5.20 5.42
N LEU A 275 -10.11 -5.10 6.73
CA LEU A 275 -9.14 -5.42 7.78
C LEU A 275 -9.15 -6.92 8.05
N ASP A 276 -8.16 -7.64 7.50
CA ASP A 276 -8.09 -9.11 7.44
C ASP A 276 -6.89 -9.68 8.23
N ARG A 277 -6.21 -8.84 9.01
CA ARG A 277 -5.08 -9.26 9.85
C ARG A 277 -5.30 -8.89 11.31
N SER A 278 -4.93 -9.81 12.20
CA SER A 278 -4.91 -9.65 13.66
C SER A 278 -4.35 -8.29 14.11
N ALA A 279 -3.18 -7.89 13.59
CA ALA A 279 -2.53 -6.62 13.93
C ALA A 279 -3.36 -5.38 13.56
N GLU A 280 -4.18 -5.45 12.51
CA GLU A 280 -5.01 -4.33 12.06
C GLU A 280 -6.22 -4.14 12.95
N LEU A 281 -6.86 -5.24 13.37
CA LEU A 281 -7.96 -5.20 14.34
C LEU A 281 -7.47 -4.70 15.71
N VAL A 282 -6.30 -5.15 16.15
CA VAL A 282 -5.65 -4.63 17.37
C VAL A 282 -5.37 -3.12 17.24
N ASN A 283 -4.84 -2.68 16.10
CA ASN A 283 -4.60 -1.26 15.86
C ASN A 283 -5.90 -0.44 15.92
N LEU A 284 -6.95 -0.87 15.22
CA LEU A 284 -8.26 -0.21 15.27
C LEU A 284 -8.82 -0.15 16.71
N ALA A 285 -8.70 -1.24 17.47
CA ALA A 285 -9.11 -1.26 18.87
C ALA A 285 -8.34 -0.25 19.71
N TYR A 286 -7.03 -0.06 19.50
CA TYR A 286 -6.28 0.98 20.19
C TYR A 286 -6.71 2.39 19.80
N TYR A 287 -7.06 2.65 18.53
CA TYR A 287 -7.64 3.93 18.14
C TYR A 287 -8.96 4.21 18.88
N TYR A 288 -9.84 3.21 18.96
CA TYR A 288 -11.07 3.33 19.74
C TYR A 288 -10.80 3.58 21.23
N LEU A 289 -9.86 2.87 21.85
CA LEU A 289 -9.51 3.05 23.26
C LEU A 289 -8.91 4.44 23.52
N ASN A 290 -8.06 4.94 22.62
CA ASN A 290 -7.50 6.29 22.70
C ASN A 290 -8.58 7.38 22.53
N ALA A 291 -9.60 7.11 21.71
CA ALA A 291 -10.77 7.96 21.54
C ALA A 291 -11.82 7.77 22.65
N GLU A 292 -11.47 7.12 23.77
CA GLU A 292 -12.35 6.84 24.92
C GLU A 292 -13.64 6.08 24.54
N ALA A 293 -13.57 5.26 23.49
CA ALA A 293 -14.66 4.44 22.97
C ALA A 293 -14.40 2.93 23.22
N PRO A 294 -14.44 2.45 24.48
CA PRO A 294 -14.05 1.08 24.81
C PRO A 294 -15.03 0.02 24.31
N TYR A 295 -16.33 0.33 24.19
CA TYR A 295 -17.33 -0.61 23.70
C TYR A 295 -17.06 -1.05 22.25
N PRO A 296 -16.91 -0.13 21.26
CA PRO A 296 -16.56 -0.53 19.90
C PRO A 296 -15.18 -1.19 19.81
N ALA A 297 -14.20 -0.78 20.63
CA ALA A 297 -12.91 -1.49 20.71
C ALA A 297 -13.09 -2.97 21.07
N ALA A 298 -13.85 -3.24 22.13
CA ALA A 298 -14.09 -4.58 22.62
C ALA A 298 -14.90 -5.42 21.63
N LYS A 299 -15.89 -4.79 20.96
CA LYS A 299 -16.70 -5.42 19.93
C LYS A 299 -15.85 -5.89 18.74
N VAL A 300 -15.01 -5.01 18.17
CA VAL A 300 -14.13 -5.37 17.03
C VAL A 300 -13.18 -6.52 17.40
N LEU A 301 -12.63 -6.50 18.61
CA LEU A 301 -11.73 -7.56 19.06
C LEU A 301 -12.48 -8.89 19.27
N ALA A 302 -13.66 -8.86 19.88
CA ALA A 302 -14.48 -10.05 20.11
C ALA A 302 -14.93 -10.66 18.78
N GLU A 303 -15.44 -9.84 17.86
CA GLU A 303 -15.83 -10.29 16.51
C GLU A 303 -14.63 -10.86 15.75
N GLY A 304 -13.45 -10.26 15.90
CA GLY A 304 -12.22 -10.78 15.33
C GLY A 304 -11.79 -12.13 15.91
N LEU A 305 -12.00 -12.37 17.21
CA LEU A 305 -11.74 -13.68 17.83
C LEU A 305 -12.73 -14.73 17.31
N ASP A 306 -14.00 -14.37 17.22
CA ASP A 306 -15.08 -15.25 16.74
C ASP A 306 -14.91 -15.61 15.26
N SER A 307 -14.43 -14.67 14.43
CA SER A 307 -14.14 -14.88 13.01
C SER A 307 -12.75 -15.47 12.73
N GLU A 308 -11.96 -15.74 13.78
CA GLU A 308 -10.56 -16.20 13.71
C GLU A 308 -9.60 -15.22 12.99
N THR A 309 -10.03 -14.00 12.66
CA THR A 309 -9.19 -12.96 12.06
C THR A 309 -8.21 -12.38 13.10
N LEU A 310 -8.65 -12.28 14.35
CA LEU A 310 -7.80 -11.96 15.49
C LEU A 310 -7.20 -13.24 16.05
N GLU A 311 -5.88 -13.29 16.14
CA GLU A 311 -5.18 -14.47 16.64
C GLU A 311 -5.53 -14.72 18.12
N ALA A 312 -5.88 -15.97 18.46
CA ALA A 312 -6.35 -16.39 19.78
C ALA A 312 -5.23 -16.51 20.84
N THR A 313 -4.45 -15.45 21.00
CA THR A 313 -3.31 -15.34 21.93
C THR A 313 -3.74 -14.82 23.31
N SER A 314 -2.97 -15.15 24.35
CA SER A 314 -3.20 -14.63 25.71
C SER A 314 -3.31 -13.09 25.74
N LYS A 315 -2.47 -12.38 24.97
CA LYS A 315 -2.47 -10.91 24.88
C LYS A 315 -3.73 -10.35 24.22
N ASN A 316 -4.23 -10.99 23.16
CA ASN A 316 -5.43 -10.51 22.48
C ASN A 316 -6.70 -10.75 23.30
N TYR A 317 -6.79 -11.89 24.00
CA TYR A 317 -7.86 -12.12 24.99
C TYR A 317 -7.77 -11.13 26.15
N GLU A 318 -6.57 -10.82 26.65
CA GLU A 318 -6.37 -9.81 27.70
C GLU A 318 -6.86 -8.42 27.23
N LEU A 319 -6.45 -8.00 26.02
CA LEU A 319 -6.88 -6.73 25.44
C LEU A 319 -8.41 -6.67 25.29
N THR A 320 -9.02 -7.73 24.77
CA THR A 320 -10.49 -7.83 24.59
C THR A 320 -11.21 -7.75 25.94
N GLY A 321 -10.75 -8.50 26.94
CA GLY A 321 -11.31 -8.47 28.29
C GLY A 321 -11.18 -7.11 28.95
N ASN A 322 -10.02 -6.46 28.84
CA ASN A 322 -9.79 -5.12 29.37
C ASN A 322 -10.67 -4.07 28.68
N ALA A 323 -10.84 -4.15 27.35
CA ALA A 323 -11.74 -3.26 26.61
C ALA A 323 -13.19 -3.43 27.07
N TRP A 324 -13.69 -4.67 27.22
CA TRP A 324 -15.03 -4.91 27.78
C TRP A 324 -15.18 -4.37 29.20
N ARG A 325 -14.17 -4.54 30.05
CA ARG A 325 -14.20 -4.02 31.42
C ARG A 325 -14.25 -2.49 31.44
N GLN A 326 -13.46 -1.83 30.60
CA GLN A 326 -13.49 -0.36 30.48
C GLN A 326 -14.85 0.13 29.96
N ALA A 327 -15.51 -0.65 29.11
CA ALA A 327 -16.88 -0.43 28.66
C ALA A 327 -17.97 -0.75 29.72
N GLN A 328 -17.59 -1.12 30.95
CA GLN A 328 -18.50 -1.59 32.01
C GLN A 328 -19.27 -2.89 31.68
N GLU A 329 -18.81 -3.63 30.67
CA GLU A 329 -19.38 -4.91 30.22
C GLU A 329 -18.71 -6.09 30.93
N VAL A 330 -18.81 -6.10 32.26
CA VAL A 330 -18.10 -7.06 33.13
C VAL A 330 -18.39 -8.52 32.76
N GLN A 331 -19.65 -8.84 32.44
CA GLN A 331 -20.05 -10.20 32.08
C GLN A 331 -19.36 -10.70 30.79
N LYS A 332 -19.08 -9.82 29.84
CA LYS A 332 -18.34 -10.14 28.61
C LYS A 332 -16.84 -10.16 28.84
N SER A 333 -16.36 -9.34 29.78
CA SER A 333 -14.94 -9.24 30.14
C SER A 333 -14.37 -10.52 30.77
N LEU A 334 -15.08 -11.09 31.75
CA LEU A 334 -14.62 -12.25 32.52
C LEU A 334 -14.18 -13.45 31.65
N PRO A 335 -14.99 -13.99 30.72
CA PRO A 335 -14.58 -15.14 29.91
C PRO A 335 -13.33 -14.85 29.06
N MET A 336 -13.16 -13.60 28.63
CA MET A 336 -11.96 -13.19 27.89
C MET A 336 -10.73 -13.19 28.81
N LEU A 337 -10.82 -12.60 30.01
CA LEU A 337 -9.72 -12.58 30.98
C LEU A 337 -9.37 -13.98 31.52
N GLU A 338 -10.37 -14.85 31.71
CA GLU A 338 -10.19 -16.26 32.05
C GLU A 338 -9.39 -17.00 30.97
N THR A 339 -9.74 -16.79 29.70
CA THR A 339 -9.03 -17.38 28.56
C THR A 339 -7.63 -16.80 28.40
N ALA A 340 -7.48 -15.50 28.63
CA ALA A 340 -6.18 -14.83 28.64
C ALA A 340 -5.24 -15.45 29.69
N ALA A 341 -5.72 -15.61 30.92
CA ALA A 341 -4.95 -16.19 32.01
C ALA A 341 -4.62 -17.67 31.76
N SER A 342 -5.57 -18.46 31.24
CA SER A 342 -5.33 -19.88 30.95
C SER A 342 -4.23 -20.10 29.90
N LYS A 343 -4.19 -19.24 28.88
CA LYS A 343 -3.17 -19.22 27.82
C LYS A 343 -1.86 -18.55 28.23
N SER A 344 -1.79 -17.91 29.41
CA SER A 344 -0.58 -17.22 29.86
C SER A 344 0.47 -18.19 30.37
N GLU A 345 1.74 -17.96 30.04
CA GLU A 345 2.85 -18.74 30.56
C GLU A 345 3.16 -18.43 32.04
N ASN A 346 2.76 -17.25 32.53
CA ASN A 346 3.00 -16.82 33.91
C ASN A 346 1.68 -16.61 34.69
N GLY A 347 1.81 -16.49 36.00
CA GLY A 347 0.71 -16.31 36.93
C GLY A 347 0.21 -14.88 37.08
N ASP A 348 0.82 -13.87 36.44
CA ASP A 348 0.44 -12.46 36.62
C ASP A 348 -1.01 -12.21 36.20
N LEU A 349 -1.44 -12.81 35.08
CA LEU A 349 -2.82 -12.70 34.59
C LEU A 349 -3.82 -13.41 35.51
N PHE A 350 -3.45 -14.53 36.12
CA PHE A 350 -4.29 -15.18 37.13
C PHE A 350 -4.44 -14.33 38.39
N SER A 351 -3.37 -13.67 38.84
CA SER A 351 -3.45 -12.73 39.97
C SER A 351 -4.36 -11.55 39.65
N ARG A 352 -4.26 -10.97 38.45
CA ARG A 352 -5.11 -9.85 38.02
C ARG A 352 -6.58 -10.28 37.89
N LEU A 353 -6.84 -11.43 37.27
CA LEU A 353 -8.17 -12.02 37.18
C LEU A 353 -8.77 -12.25 38.57
N GLY A 354 -7.97 -12.72 39.51
CA GLY A 354 -8.36 -12.87 40.90
C GLY A 354 -8.78 -11.56 41.58
N SER A 355 -8.04 -10.47 41.35
CA SER A 355 -8.45 -9.14 41.79
C SER A 355 -9.76 -8.69 41.14
N VAL A 356 -9.97 -8.97 39.85
CA VAL A 356 -11.25 -8.67 39.18
C VAL A 356 -12.40 -9.46 39.80
N TYR A 357 -12.23 -10.74 40.14
CA TYR A 357 -13.27 -11.49 40.85
C TYR A 357 -13.55 -10.94 42.25
N LEU A 358 -12.51 -10.49 42.96
CA LEU A 358 -12.66 -9.87 44.28
C LEU A 358 -13.47 -8.57 44.20
N ASP A 359 -13.19 -7.71 43.21
CA ASP A 359 -13.95 -6.49 42.95
C ASP A 359 -15.44 -6.77 42.64
N LEU A 360 -15.77 -8.01 42.24
CA LEU A 360 -17.12 -8.47 41.90
C LEU A 360 -17.75 -9.33 43.01
N ASP A 361 -17.16 -9.37 44.20
CA ASP A 361 -17.56 -10.20 45.33
C ASP A 361 -17.62 -11.72 45.03
N GLN A 362 -16.98 -12.16 43.94
CA GLN A 362 -16.83 -13.59 43.61
C GLN A 362 -15.65 -14.18 44.37
N ASN A 363 -15.72 -14.09 45.70
CA ASN A 363 -14.60 -14.31 46.61
C ASN A 363 -13.95 -15.70 46.44
N GLN A 364 -14.73 -16.77 46.24
CA GLN A 364 -14.18 -18.11 46.01
C GLN A 364 -13.35 -18.18 44.72
N LYS A 365 -13.86 -17.63 43.62
CA LYS A 365 -13.13 -17.60 42.34
C LYS A 365 -11.89 -16.71 42.44
N ALA A 366 -11.95 -15.62 43.21
CA ALA A 366 -10.79 -14.80 43.51
C ALA A 366 -9.70 -15.62 44.20
N VAL A 367 -10.04 -16.37 45.26
CA VAL A 367 -9.09 -17.27 45.95
C VAL A 367 -8.45 -18.26 44.97
N ASP A 368 -9.26 -18.94 44.17
CA ASP A 368 -8.80 -19.97 43.24
C ASP A 368 -7.85 -19.39 42.18
N ALA A 369 -8.23 -18.27 41.57
CA ALA A 369 -7.42 -17.60 40.56
C ALA A 369 -6.09 -17.08 41.15
N ILE A 370 -6.12 -16.42 42.32
CA ILE A 370 -4.91 -15.87 42.92
C ILE A 370 -3.95 -16.97 43.35
N ARG A 371 -4.45 -18.05 43.97
CA ARG A 371 -3.61 -19.22 44.32
C ARG A 371 -2.95 -19.80 43.08
N LYS A 372 -3.73 -20.05 42.02
CA LYS A 372 -3.21 -20.55 40.74
C LYS A 372 -2.14 -19.63 40.15
N GLY A 373 -2.30 -18.31 40.26
CA GLY A 373 -1.29 -17.35 39.82
C GLY A 373 -0.01 -17.43 40.65
N LEU A 374 -0.12 -17.44 41.98
CA LEU A 374 1.03 -17.57 42.88
C LEU A 374 1.78 -18.89 42.67
N ASP A 375 1.06 -20.00 42.49
CA ASP A 375 1.63 -21.33 42.28
C ASP A 375 2.33 -21.46 40.92
N ARG A 376 1.75 -20.88 39.85
CA ARG A 376 2.37 -20.85 38.51
C ARG A 376 3.64 -20.00 38.48
N GLY A 377 3.79 -19.05 39.40
CA GLY A 377 4.96 -18.15 39.47
C GLY A 377 4.96 -17.05 38.40
N GLY A 378 5.96 -16.17 38.44
CA GLY A 378 6.06 -15.04 37.50
C GLY A 378 5.05 -13.90 37.73
N VAL A 379 4.34 -13.89 38.86
CA VAL A 379 3.52 -12.75 39.32
C VAL A 379 4.45 -11.57 39.64
N LYS A 380 4.23 -10.40 39.03
CA LYS A 380 5.11 -9.23 39.20
C LYS A 380 5.01 -8.61 40.59
N ARG A 381 3.82 -8.66 41.19
CA ARG A 381 3.50 -8.12 42.53
C ARG A 381 2.90 -9.23 43.41
N PRO A 382 3.69 -10.23 43.82
CA PRO A 382 3.18 -11.34 44.62
C PRO A 382 2.68 -10.89 46.00
N ASP A 383 3.19 -9.77 46.50
CA ASP A 383 2.72 -9.10 47.70
C ASP A 383 1.27 -8.60 47.55
N GLN A 384 0.94 -7.93 46.44
CA GLN A 384 -0.42 -7.46 46.16
C GLN A 384 -1.37 -8.63 45.89
N ALA A 385 -0.89 -9.66 45.18
CA ALA A 385 -1.65 -10.90 45.00
C ALA A 385 -2.02 -11.52 46.35
N ARG A 386 -1.08 -11.62 47.29
CA ARG A 386 -1.32 -12.15 48.64
C ARG A 386 -2.24 -11.27 49.48
N LEU A 387 -2.19 -9.94 49.33
CA LEU A 387 -3.16 -9.03 49.94
C LEU A 387 -4.57 -9.33 49.42
N ALA A 388 -4.76 -9.41 48.11
CA ALA A 388 -6.04 -9.75 47.49
C ALA A 388 -6.54 -11.14 47.92
N LEU A 389 -5.64 -12.12 48.03
CA LEU A 389 -5.97 -13.45 48.56
C LEU A 389 -6.46 -13.37 50.00
N GLY A 390 -5.78 -12.60 50.85
CA GLY A 390 -6.18 -12.39 52.23
C GLY A 390 -7.56 -11.74 52.35
N MET A 391 -7.84 -10.73 51.53
CA MET A 391 -9.15 -10.06 51.48
C MET A 391 -10.26 -11.00 51.01
N ALA A 392 -10.03 -11.77 49.94
CA ALA A 392 -10.99 -12.75 49.44
C ALA A 392 -11.30 -13.84 50.49
N LEU A 393 -10.26 -14.37 51.17
CA LEU A 393 -10.43 -15.37 52.24
C LEU A 393 -11.15 -14.78 53.47
N PHE A 394 -10.89 -13.51 53.79
CA PHE A 394 -11.58 -12.81 54.86
C PHE A 394 -13.08 -12.69 54.54
N ASN A 395 -13.44 -12.29 53.33
CA ASN A 395 -14.83 -12.18 52.88
C ASN A 395 -15.58 -13.53 52.88
N LEU A 396 -14.85 -14.66 52.75
CA LEU A 396 -15.40 -16.01 52.90
C LEU A 396 -15.53 -16.47 54.36
N GLY A 397 -15.09 -15.66 55.34
CA GLY A 397 -15.02 -16.04 56.75
C GLY A 397 -13.86 -16.98 57.09
N GLU A 398 -12.93 -17.24 56.16
CA GLU A 398 -11.76 -18.10 56.38
C GLU A 398 -10.64 -17.33 57.12
N PHE A 399 -10.92 -16.81 58.31
CA PHE A 399 -10.03 -15.90 59.04
C PHE A 399 -8.61 -16.46 59.27
N ASN A 400 -8.49 -17.76 59.57
CA ASN A 400 -7.19 -18.41 59.74
C ASN A 400 -6.36 -18.44 58.45
N ALA A 401 -7.00 -18.68 57.30
CA ALA A 401 -6.34 -18.67 56.01
C ALA A 401 -6.00 -17.24 55.58
N ALA A 402 -6.92 -16.30 55.78
CA ALA A 402 -6.71 -14.87 55.54
C ALA A 402 -5.49 -14.34 56.30
N ARG A 403 -5.36 -14.66 57.61
CA ARG A 403 -4.19 -14.31 58.43
C ARG A 403 -2.88 -14.82 57.83
N ARG A 404 -2.85 -16.06 57.35
CA ARG A 404 -1.63 -16.61 56.71
C ARG A 404 -1.28 -15.83 55.46
N ALA A 405 -2.25 -15.55 54.60
CA ALA A 405 -2.03 -14.76 53.39
C ALA A 405 -1.50 -13.35 53.70
N PHE A 406 -2.09 -12.65 54.68
CA PHE A 406 -1.62 -11.33 55.10
C PHE A 406 -0.22 -11.36 55.74
N ARG A 407 0.12 -12.38 56.54
CA ARG A 407 1.49 -12.53 57.08
C ARG A 407 2.52 -12.75 55.97
N GLU A 408 2.19 -13.54 54.96
CA GLU A 408 3.05 -13.73 53.80
C GLU A 408 3.18 -12.44 52.96
N ALA A 409 2.10 -11.68 52.80
CA ALA A 409 2.16 -10.36 52.17
C ALA A 409 3.04 -9.38 52.96
N ALA A 410 2.98 -9.42 54.30
CA ALA A 410 3.72 -8.52 55.18
C ALA A 410 5.24 -8.72 55.18
N LYS A 411 5.74 -9.78 54.54
CA LYS A 411 7.17 -9.99 54.30
C LYS A 411 7.75 -9.01 53.28
N ASP A 412 6.92 -8.44 52.40
CA ASP A 412 7.32 -7.35 51.50
C ASP A 412 7.03 -6.00 52.16
N GLU A 413 8.04 -5.15 52.29
CA GLU A 413 7.92 -3.85 52.96
C GLU A 413 6.84 -2.95 52.32
N ARG A 414 6.55 -3.11 51.03
CA ARG A 414 5.53 -2.32 50.32
C ARG A 414 4.10 -2.70 50.71
N ALA A 415 3.88 -3.94 51.15
CA ALA A 415 2.56 -4.45 51.55
C ALA A 415 2.40 -4.55 53.07
N LYS A 416 3.49 -4.48 53.84
CA LYS A 416 3.55 -4.66 55.29
C LYS A 416 2.54 -3.85 56.07
N THR A 417 2.46 -2.54 55.84
CA THR A 417 1.54 -1.65 56.56
C THR A 417 0.08 -2.07 56.35
N TYR A 418 -0.30 -2.33 55.10
CA TYR A 418 -1.66 -2.69 54.75
C TYR A 418 -2.03 -4.09 55.26
N ALA A 419 -1.12 -5.05 55.13
CA ALA A 419 -1.29 -6.39 55.68
C ALA A 419 -1.45 -6.38 57.21
N GLN A 420 -0.68 -5.56 57.93
CA GLN A 420 -0.79 -5.40 59.38
C GLN A 420 -2.12 -4.76 59.81
N GLN A 421 -2.66 -3.83 59.04
CA GLN A 421 -4.00 -3.27 59.28
C GLN A 421 -5.06 -4.36 59.18
N TRP A 422 -5.02 -5.16 58.11
CA TRP A 422 -5.93 -6.31 57.96
C TRP A 422 -5.78 -7.34 59.08
N LEU A 423 -4.56 -7.69 59.49
CA LEU A 423 -4.35 -8.63 60.60
C LEU A 423 -4.99 -8.15 61.91
N ARG A 424 -4.92 -6.84 62.21
CA ARG A 424 -5.60 -6.25 63.37
C ARG A 424 -7.12 -6.29 63.20
N TYR A 425 -7.61 -5.98 62.00
CA TYR A 425 -9.04 -5.98 61.70
C TYR A 425 -9.65 -7.38 61.87
N ILE A 426 -9.00 -8.43 61.38
CA ILE A 426 -9.46 -9.82 61.56
C ILE A 426 -9.60 -10.15 63.05
N SER A 427 -8.60 -9.82 63.88
CA SER A 427 -8.67 -10.08 65.31
C SER A 427 -9.83 -9.34 65.99
N SER A 428 -10.11 -8.11 65.56
CA SER A 428 -11.24 -7.34 66.07
C SER A 428 -12.58 -7.95 65.67
N GLU A 429 -12.71 -8.42 64.43
CA GLU A 429 -13.97 -8.98 63.92
C GLU A 429 -14.27 -10.35 64.55
N GLU A 430 -13.27 -11.20 64.77
CA GLU A 430 -13.47 -12.46 65.50
C GLU A 430 -13.92 -12.23 66.94
N ASN A 431 -13.30 -11.30 67.67
CA ASN A 431 -13.75 -10.95 69.02
C ASN A 431 -15.21 -10.49 69.04
N ARG A 432 -15.60 -9.66 68.07
CA ARG A 432 -16.98 -9.19 67.91
C ARG A 432 -17.94 -10.36 67.64
N LEU A 433 -17.56 -11.29 66.75
CA LEU A 433 -18.37 -12.48 66.45
C LEU A 433 -18.50 -13.41 67.66
N GLU A 434 -17.43 -13.57 68.45
CA GLU A 434 -17.47 -14.33 69.71
C GLU A 434 -18.37 -13.68 70.76
N GLU A 435 -18.35 -12.35 70.88
CA GLU A 435 -19.24 -11.60 71.78
C GLU A 435 -20.71 -11.74 71.36
N LEU A 436 -21.02 -11.56 70.07
CA LEU A 436 -22.37 -11.77 69.55
C LEU A 436 -22.87 -13.21 69.78
N ALA A 437 -21.99 -14.21 69.60
CA ALA A 437 -22.35 -15.60 69.86
C ALA A 437 -22.67 -15.87 71.34
N LYS A 438 -22.03 -15.14 72.27
CA LYS A 438 -22.33 -15.20 73.72
C LYS A 438 -23.63 -14.49 74.10
N GLU A 439 -24.05 -13.48 73.34
CA GLU A 439 -25.31 -12.76 73.57
C GLU A 439 -26.53 -13.49 72.98
N MET A 440 -26.32 -14.33 71.97
CA MET A 440 -27.39 -15.08 71.28
C MET A 440 -27.64 -16.49 71.85
N GLY A 441 -26.76 -16.99 72.72
CA GLY A 441 -26.91 -18.26 73.43
C GLY A 441 -27.25 -18.04 74.90
#